data_AF-A0A349GMF7-F1
#
_entry.id   AF-A0A349GMF7-F1
#
_cell.length_a   1.000
_cell.length_b   1.000
_cell.length_c   1.000
_cell.angle_alpha   90.00
_cell.angle_beta   90.00
_cell.angle_gamma   90.00
#
_symmetry.space_group_name_H-M   'P 1'
#
loop_
_entity.id
_entity.type
_entity.pdbx_description
1 polymer ?
#
loop_
_entity_poly.entity_id
_entity_poly.type
_entity_poly.pdbx_seq_one_letter_code
_entity_poly.pdbx_strand_id
1 'polypeptide(L)'
;MKKGQSDRLTAQQKEGQGPISIFHEDAQIHDKEVGNTSLFVKKQLEFEFPMLTFRYRKDLSKKEINATLQKIDGYLGQTLFVESASIRPDGGIIEVKDDKGNWHVVLVSEAKHQGKDIENIRAGKLVGKKNDQDLMAAGNAIERAYKNVNEIANFMLAERYFPYILFLEGSNFLTQNVTVTRPDGRVVTLVYNDGTLNRLDRLTAANYGMPINTNLCENRFVK
;
A
#
# COMPACT_ATOMS: atom_id res chain seq x y z
N MET A 1 24.72 8.93 10.04
CA MET A 1 24.56 7.99 8.91
C MET A 1 24.34 6.59 9.47
N LYS A 2 23.14 6.00 9.34
CA LYS A 2 22.88 4.59 9.70
C LYS A 2 22.80 3.78 8.41
N LYS A 3 23.80 2.93 8.17
CA LYS A 3 24.03 2.13 6.94
C LYS A 3 22.98 1.03 6.68
N GLY A 4 22.21 0.61 7.69
CA GLY A 4 21.35 -0.58 7.59
C GLY A 4 20.15 -0.50 6.63
N GLN A 5 19.69 0.69 6.25
CA GLN A 5 18.58 0.84 5.29
C GLN A 5 19.08 0.83 3.85
N SER A 6 20.25 1.45 3.60
CA SER A 6 20.92 1.45 2.30
C SER A 6 21.35 0.04 1.91
N ASP A 7 21.95 -0.72 2.84
CA ASP A 7 22.45 -2.07 2.57
C ASP A 7 21.31 -3.05 2.20
N ARG A 8 20.10 -2.83 2.76
CA ARG A 8 18.90 -3.63 2.47
C ARG A 8 18.32 -3.36 1.08
N LEU A 9 18.28 -2.08 0.68
CA LEU A 9 17.91 -1.66 -0.68
C LEU A 9 18.91 -2.19 -1.70
N THR A 10 20.20 -2.15 -1.39
CA THR A 10 21.26 -2.65 -2.29
C THR A 10 21.25 -4.18 -2.42
N ALA A 11 20.85 -4.92 -1.38
CA ALA A 11 20.69 -6.37 -1.46
C ALA A 11 19.51 -6.78 -2.35
N GLN A 12 18.34 -6.14 -2.19
CA GLN A 12 17.17 -6.36 -3.07
C GLN A 12 17.43 -5.96 -4.52
N GLN A 13 18.25 -4.93 -4.75
CA GLN A 13 18.67 -4.52 -6.10
C GLN A 13 19.65 -5.48 -6.77
N LYS A 14 20.37 -6.32 -6.00
CA LYS A 14 21.35 -7.28 -6.56
C LYS A 14 20.73 -8.60 -7.00
N GLU A 15 19.61 -9.02 -6.39
CA GLU A 15 18.91 -10.26 -6.76
C GLU A 15 18.08 -10.14 -8.06
N GLY A 16 17.71 -8.93 -8.48
CA GLY A 16 16.75 -8.71 -9.59
C GLY A 16 17.33 -8.23 -10.92
N GLN A 17 18.64 -8.25 -11.16
CA GLN A 17 19.22 -7.57 -12.34
C GLN A 17 19.00 -8.29 -13.67
N GLY A 18 17.81 -8.09 -14.24
CA GLY A 18 17.48 -8.13 -15.67
C GLY A 18 17.06 -6.73 -16.18
N PRO A 19 16.24 -6.61 -17.26
CA PRO A 19 15.91 -5.34 -17.95
C PRO A 19 15.27 -4.21 -17.13
N ILE A 20 15.13 -4.39 -15.81
CA ILE A 20 14.64 -3.42 -14.81
C ILE A 20 15.40 -2.09 -14.87
N SER A 21 16.68 -2.05 -15.30
CA SER A 21 17.47 -0.82 -15.35
C SER A 21 16.93 0.23 -16.33
N ILE A 22 16.33 -0.18 -17.45
CA ILE A 22 15.82 0.74 -18.48
C ILE A 22 14.52 1.41 -18.02
N PHE A 23 13.70 0.71 -17.25
CA PHE A 23 12.39 1.20 -16.81
C PHE A 23 12.44 2.03 -15.52
N HIS A 24 13.54 1.95 -14.77
CA HIS A 24 13.75 2.75 -13.57
C HIS A 24 13.90 4.25 -13.90
N GLU A 25 14.49 4.59 -15.05
CA GLU A 25 14.61 5.98 -15.53
C GLU A 25 13.23 6.54 -15.93
N ASP A 26 12.45 5.78 -16.71
CA ASP A 26 11.09 6.17 -17.11
C ASP A 26 10.10 6.28 -15.93
N ALA A 27 10.32 5.50 -14.86
CA ALA A 27 9.55 5.59 -13.62
C ALA A 27 9.96 6.80 -12.76
N GLN A 28 11.24 7.20 -12.78
CA GLN A 28 11.74 8.38 -12.05
C GLN A 28 11.41 9.71 -12.75
N ILE A 29 11.37 9.73 -14.09
CA ILE A 29 11.11 10.95 -14.88
C ILE A 29 9.67 11.46 -14.71
N HIS A 30 8.76 10.59 -14.27
CA HIS A 30 7.36 10.94 -14.05
C HIS A 30 6.98 10.66 -12.60
N ASP A 31 6.59 11.70 -11.86
CA ASP A 31 5.94 11.58 -10.55
C ASP A 31 4.60 10.82 -10.72
N LYS A 32 4.67 9.48 -10.68
CA LYS A 32 3.58 8.58 -11.08
C LYS A 32 2.81 8.13 -9.86
N GLU A 33 1.52 8.48 -9.82
CA GLU A 33 0.54 7.90 -8.92
C GLU A 33 0.63 6.36 -8.94
N VAL A 34 0.34 5.71 -7.80
CA VAL A 34 0.47 4.26 -7.62
C VAL A 34 -0.20 3.42 -8.73
N GLY A 35 -1.33 3.89 -9.29
CA GLY A 35 -2.00 3.22 -10.41
C GLY A 35 -1.21 3.25 -11.72
N ASN A 36 -0.50 4.35 -12.01
CA ASN A 36 0.38 4.40 -13.17
C ASN A 36 1.52 3.40 -13.01
N THR A 37 2.12 3.33 -11.81
CA THR A 37 3.18 2.37 -11.50
C THR A 37 2.71 0.92 -11.66
N SER A 38 1.49 0.57 -11.22
CA SER A 38 0.92 -0.76 -11.47
C SER A 38 0.79 -1.10 -12.95
N LEU A 39 0.42 -0.14 -13.80
CA LEU A 39 0.38 -0.36 -15.26
C LEU A 39 1.78 -0.60 -15.83
N PHE A 40 2.82 0.04 -15.30
CA PHE A 40 4.21 -0.27 -15.67
C PHE A 40 4.61 -1.68 -15.23
N VAL A 41 4.27 -2.08 -14.00
CA VAL A 41 4.52 -3.45 -13.52
C VAL A 41 3.86 -4.48 -14.45
N LYS A 42 2.60 -4.27 -14.84
CA LYS A 42 1.93 -5.15 -15.81
C LYS A 42 2.72 -5.24 -17.12
N LYS A 43 3.14 -4.11 -17.69
CA LYS A 43 3.91 -4.10 -18.94
C LYS A 43 5.23 -4.84 -18.80
N GLN A 44 5.90 -4.71 -17.66
CA GLN A 44 7.13 -5.43 -17.38
C GLN A 44 6.88 -6.94 -17.28
N LEU A 45 5.82 -7.36 -16.60
CA LEU A 45 5.41 -8.76 -16.52
C LEU A 45 5.10 -9.35 -17.91
N GLU A 46 4.41 -8.60 -18.77
CA GLU A 46 4.12 -9.02 -20.15
C GLU A 46 5.40 -9.13 -21.00
N PHE A 47 6.39 -8.27 -20.75
CA PHE A 47 7.68 -8.32 -21.43
C PHE A 47 8.54 -9.49 -20.95
N GLU A 48 8.63 -9.72 -19.63
CA GLU A 48 9.43 -10.79 -19.04
C GLU A 48 8.82 -12.18 -19.25
N PHE A 49 7.50 -12.26 -19.26
CA PHE A 49 6.75 -13.51 -19.38
C PHE A 49 5.78 -13.45 -20.59
N PRO A 50 6.29 -13.40 -21.83
CA PRO A 50 5.47 -13.25 -23.03
C PRO A 50 4.55 -14.46 -23.30
N MET A 51 4.81 -15.59 -22.64
CA MET A 51 3.96 -16.79 -22.70
C MET A 51 2.72 -16.71 -21.79
N LEU A 52 2.70 -15.78 -20.82
CA LEU A 52 1.61 -15.60 -19.89
C LEU A 52 0.70 -14.45 -20.32
N THR A 53 -0.58 -14.53 -19.98
CA THR A 53 -1.53 -13.45 -20.24
C THR A 53 -1.84 -12.70 -18.95
N PHE A 54 -1.57 -11.40 -18.93
CA PHE A 54 -1.86 -10.53 -17.80
C PHE A 54 -3.04 -9.60 -18.10
N ARG A 55 -3.80 -9.24 -17.08
CA ARG A 55 -4.79 -8.15 -17.17
C ARG A 55 -4.70 -7.22 -15.98
N TYR A 56 -5.19 -6.00 -16.18
CA TYR A 56 -5.32 -4.99 -15.14
C TYR A 56 -6.80 -4.68 -14.92
N ARG A 57 -7.21 -4.55 -13.66
CA ARG A 57 -8.57 -4.18 -13.26
C ARG A 57 -8.51 -3.01 -12.28
N LYS A 58 -9.48 -2.10 -12.38
CA LYS A 58 -9.63 -0.97 -11.45
C LYS A 58 -10.48 -1.32 -10.23
N ASP A 59 -11.31 -2.34 -10.34
CA ASP A 59 -12.32 -2.68 -9.36
C ASP A 59 -12.56 -4.19 -9.26
N LEU A 60 -13.01 -4.59 -8.07
CA LEU A 60 -13.45 -5.94 -7.74
C LEU A 60 -14.84 -5.86 -7.11
N SER A 61 -15.79 -6.57 -7.71
CA SER A 61 -17.18 -6.55 -7.23
C SER A 61 -17.36 -7.43 -5.99
N LYS A 62 -18.25 -7.01 -5.08
CA LYS A 62 -18.57 -7.80 -3.88
C LYS A 62 -19.20 -9.15 -4.26
N LYS A 63 -19.95 -9.20 -5.36
CA LYS A 63 -20.52 -10.42 -5.92
C LYS A 63 -19.45 -11.45 -6.28
N GLU A 64 -18.35 -11.01 -6.88
CA GLU A 64 -17.22 -11.88 -7.24
C GLU A 64 -16.46 -12.40 -6.02
N ILE A 65 -16.27 -11.55 -5.01
CA ILE A 65 -15.70 -11.95 -3.71
C ILE A 65 -16.56 -13.05 -3.09
N ASN A 66 -17.87 -12.81 -2.98
CA ASN A 66 -18.81 -13.76 -2.42
C ASN A 66 -18.84 -15.09 -3.20
N ALA A 67 -18.86 -15.03 -4.54
CA ALA A 67 -18.83 -16.23 -5.37
C ALA A 67 -17.55 -17.05 -5.19
N THR A 68 -16.42 -16.39 -4.89
CA THR A 68 -15.15 -17.07 -4.61
C THR A 68 -15.16 -17.72 -3.24
N LEU A 69 -15.66 -17.02 -2.22
CA LEU A 69 -15.87 -17.57 -0.89
C LEU A 69 -16.78 -18.81 -0.90
N GLN A 70 -17.87 -18.78 -1.68
CA GLN A 70 -18.81 -19.90 -1.79
C GLN A 70 -18.21 -21.16 -2.43
N LYS A 71 -17.13 -21.02 -3.23
CA LYS A 71 -16.39 -22.18 -3.76
C LYS A 71 -15.55 -22.87 -2.67
N ILE A 72 -15.21 -22.16 -1.60
CA ILE A 72 -14.44 -22.67 -0.46
C ILE A 72 -15.39 -23.34 0.53
N ASP A 73 -16.46 -22.63 0.90
CA ASP A 73 -17.45 -23.12 1.85
C ASP A 73 -18.83 -22.50 1.55
N GLY A 74 -19.87 -23.34 1.50
CA GLY A 74 -21.23 -22.95 1.16
C GLY A 74 -21.90 -21.99 2.16
N TYR A 75 -21.34 -21.83 3.37
CA TYR A 75 -21.79 -20.87 4.38
C TYR A 75 -21.19 -19.47 4.19
N LEU A 76 -20.11 -19.31 3.41
CA LEU A 76 -19.45 -18.03 3.22
C LEU A 76 -20.08 -17.22 2.07
N GLY A 77 -19.86 -15.90 2.04
CA GLY A 77 -20.30 -15.06 0.92
C GLY A 77 -21.82 -14.89 0.74
N GLN A 78 -22.63 -15.09 1.79
CA GLN A 78 -24.09 -15.16 1.68
C GLN A 78 -24.81 -13.81 1.54
N THR A 79 -24.17 -12.72 1.94
CA THR A 79 -24.82 -11.41 2.05
C THR A 79 -24.37 -10.46 0.95
N LEU A 80 -25.35 -9.85 0.27
CA LEU A 80 -25.12 -8.73 -0.65
C LEU A 80 -26.35 -7.80 -0.61
N PHE A 81 -26.23 -6.67 0.07
CA PHE A 81 -27.33 -5.70 0.20
C PHE A 81 -27.41 -4.72 -0.96
N VAL A 82 -26.28 -4.44 -1.61
CA VAL A 82 -26.18 -3.52 -2.75
C VAL A 82 -25.49 -4.27 -3.89
N GLU A 83 -26.22 -4.54 -4.97
CA GLU A 83 -25.73 -5.38 -6.07
C GLU A 83 -24.50 -4.80 -6.78
N SER A 84 -24.40 -3.48 -6.85
CA SER A 84 -23.30 -2.75 -7.48
C SER A 84 -22.09 -2.52 -6.56
N ALA A 85 -22.11 -3.04 -5.33
CA ALA A 85 -21.02 -2.86 -4.38
C ALA A 85 -19.70 -3.42 -4.93
N SER A 86 -18.64 -2.62 -4.82
CA SER A 86 -17.30 -2.94 -5.28
C SER A 86 -16.24 -2.27 -4.40
N ILE A 87 -15.02 -2.81 -4.42
CA ILE A 87 -13.83 -2.14 -3.94
C ILE A 87 -12.98 -1.65 -5.12
N ARG A 88 -12.27 -0.55 -4.90
CA ARG A 88 -11.41 0.11 -5.90
C ARG A 88 -10.09 0.48 -5.24
N PRO A 89 -9.10 -0.43 -5.25
CA PRO A 89 -7.74 -0.10 -4.80
C PRO A 89 -7.15 0.98 -5.72
N ASP A 90 -6.50 2.00 -5.15
CA ASP A 90 -5.99 3.16 -5.92
C ASP A 90 -4.98 2.73 -7.00
N GLY A 91 -4.22 1.66 -6.72
CA GLY A 91 -3.25 1.08 -7.65
C GLY A 91 -3.81 -0.07 -8.51
N GLY A 92 -5.09 -0.40 -8.37
CA GLY A 92 -5.76 -1.48 -9.09
C GLY A 92 -5.28 -2.89 -8.73
N ILE A 93 -5.65 -3.83 -9.59
CA ILE A 93 -5.40 -5.27 -9.44
C ILE A 93 -4.80 -5.79 -10.74
N ILE A 94 -3.64 -6.45 -10.64
CA ILE A 94 -3.03 -7.17 -11.76
C ILE A 94 -3.31 -8.65 -11.55
N GLU A 95 -3.73 -9.34 -12.61
CA GLU A 95 -3.99 -10.78 -12.60
C GLU A 95 -3.26 -11.46 -13.76
N VAL A 96 -2.93 -12.73 -13.57
CA VAL A 96 -2.37 -13.63 -14.59
C VAL A 96 -3.35 -14.78 -14.84
N LYS A 97 -3.44 -15.24 -16.09
CA LYS A 97 -4.28 -16.38 -16.46
C LYS A 97 -3.52 -17.70 -16.33
N ASP A 98 -4.10 -18.69 -15.64
CA ASP A 98 -3.55 -20.05 -15.53
C ASP A 98 -3.87 -20.91 -16.78
N ASP A 99 -3.33 -22.13 -16.80
CA ASP A 99 -3.53 -23.12 -17.88
C ASP A 99 -4.99 -23.59 -18.00
N LYS A 100 -5.80 -23.43 -16.96
CA LYS A 100 -7.23 -23.77 -16.93
C LYS A 100 -8.11 -22.58 -17.31
N GLY A 101 -7.50 -21.44 -17.57
CA GLY A 101 -8.15 -20.20 -17.93
C GLY A 101 -8.72 -19.37 -16.78
N ASN A 102 -8.41 -19.72 -15.53
CA ASN A 102 -8.73 -18.93 -14.35
C ASN A 102 -7.76 -17.75 -14.20
N TRP A 103 -8.23 -16.68 -13.59
CA TRP A 103 -7.40 -15.50 -13.30
C TRP A 103 -6.95 -15.53 -11.83
N HIS A 104 -5.66 -15.36 -11.62
CA HIS A 104 -5.04 -15.28 -10.30
C HIS A 104 -4.47 -13.88 -10.09
N VAL A 105 -4.75 -13.28 -8.94
CA VAL A 105 -4.25 -11.95 -8.58
C VAL A 105 -2.75 -12.04 -8.32
N VAL A 106 -1.93 -11.23 -9.00
CA VAL A 106 -0.47 -11.19 -8.79
C VAL A 106 -0.01 -9.92 -8.08
N LEU A 107 -0.82 -8.85 -8.09
CA LEU A 107 -0.53 -7.62 -7.37
C LEU A 107 -1.81 -6.84 -7.09
N VAL A 108 -1.95 -6.36 -5.85
CA VAL A 108 -2.87 -5.27 -5.48
C VAL A 108 -2.07 -4.20 -4.79
N SER A 109 -2.24 -2.94 -5.20
CA SER A 109 -1.53 -1.82 -4.59
C SER A 109 -2.49 -0.69 -4.21
N GLU A 110 -2.18 -0.02 -3.11
CA GLU A 110 -2.94 1.11 -2.59
C GLU A 110 -1.98 2.12 -1.95
N ALA A 111 -2.29 3.41 -2.08
CA ALA A 111 -1.50 4.48 -1.47
C ALA A 111 -2.39 5.32 -0.55
N LYS A 112 -1.92 5.60 0.67
CA LYS A 112 -2.63 6.43 1.63
C LYS A 112 -1.74 7.54 2.16
N HIS A 113 -2.29 8.75 2.14
CA HIS A 113 -1.63 9.95 2.59
C HIS A 113 -2.33 10.48 3.85
N GLN A 114 -1.60 10.68 4.94
CA GLN A 114 -2.16 11.27 6.16
C GLN A 114 -1.12 12.10 6.93
N GLY A 115 -1.58 13.27 7.39
CA GLY A 115 -0.76 14.25 8.10
C GLY A 115 -0.02 15.18 7.14
N LYS A 116 -0.29 16.49 7.26
CA LYS A 116 0.30 17.56 6.43
C LYS A 116 1.22 18.50 7.23
N ASP A 117 1.69 18.03 8.39
CA ASP A 117 2.39 18.89 9.34
C ASP A 117 3.72 19.40 8.77
N ILE A 118 4.44 18.58 8.01
CA ILE A 118 5.70 18.98 7.37
C ILE A 118 5.45 20.11 6.35
N GLU A 119 4.44 20.00 5.51
CA GLU A 119 4.06 21.00 4.52
C GLU A 119 3.57 22.29 5.19
N ASN A 120 2.78 22.17 6.25
CA ASN A 120 2.27 23.32 7.00
C ASN A 120 3.40 24.09 7.68
N ILE A 121 4.34 23.39 8.33
CA ILE A 121 5.51 24.00 8.98
C ILE A 121 6.38 24.71 7.95
N ARG A 122 6.70 24.06 6.82
CA ARG A 122 7.47 24.69 5.72
C ARG A 122 6.80 25.94 5.16
N ALA A 123 5.47 25.94 5.10
CA ALA A 123 4.68 27.08 4.65
C ALA A 123 4.46 28.16 5.74
N GLY A 124 4.95 27.96 6.96
CA GLY A 124 4.71 28.88 8.09
C GLY A 124 3.25 28.93 8.54
N LYS A 125 2.44 27.92 8.21
CA LYS A 125 1.03 27.84 8.61
C LYS A 125 0.93 27.32 10.04
N LEU A 126 0.03 27.89 10.82
CA LEU A 126 -0.40 27.36 12.12
C LEU A 126 -1.75 26.65 11.92
N VAL A 127 -2.00 25.66 12.78
CA VAL A 127 -3.16 24.78 12.74
C VAL A 127 -3.85 24.74 14.10
N GLY A 128 -4.87 23.89 14.24
CA GLY A 128 -5.71 23.79 15.43
C GLY A 128 -6.89 24.76 15.41
N LYS A 129 -7.86 24.57 16.31
CA LYS A 129 -9.11 25.35 16.34
C LYS A 129 -8.89 26.87 16.47
N LYS A 130 -7.79 27.26 17.11
CA LYS A 130 -7.40 28.66 17.32
C LYS A 130 -6.29 29.12 16.37
N ASN A 131 -5.84 28.28 15.43
CA ASN A 131 -4.69 28.53 14.54
C ASN A 131 -3.42 28.96 15.29
N ASP A 132 -3.14 28.29 16.40
CA ASP A 132 -2.05 28.60 17.34
C ASP A 132 -1.05 27.44 17.52
N GLN A 133 -1.24 26.31 16.81
CA GLN A 133 -0.42 25.10 16.95
C GLN A 133 0.44 24.86 15.70
N ASP A 134 1.61 24.26 15.88
CA ASP A 134 2.44 23.82 14.75
C ASP A 134 2.02 22.46 14.19
N LEU A 135 1.44 21.62 15.03
CA LEU A 135 1.08 20.23 14.72
C LEU A 135 -0.42 20.03 14.88
N MET A 136 -1.01 19.28 13.96
CA MET A 136 -2.39 18.84 14.05
C MET A 136 -2.45 17.49 14.74
N ALA A 137 -3.36 17.33 15.71
CA ALA A 137 -3.66 16.02 16.26
C ALA A 137 -4.15 15.08 15.14
N ALA A 138 -3.50 13.94 14.97
CA ALA A 138 -3.79 13.05 13.85
C ALA A 138 -5.17 12.36 14.01
N GLY A 139 -5.93 12.29 12.92
CA GLY A 139 -7.20 11.57 12.88
C GLY A 139 -7.03 10.04 12.74
N ASN A 140 -8.16 9.36 12.56
CA ASN A 140 -8.24 7.89 12.46
C ASN A 140 -8.65 7.41 11.05
N ALA A 141 -8.63 8.30 10.04
CA ALA A 141 -9.15 7.99 8.71
C ALA A 141 -8.41 6.83 8.02
N ILE A 142 -7.15 6.59 8.39
CA ILE A 142 -6.30 5.51 7.89
C ILE A 142 -6.83 4.10 8.22
N GLU A 143 -7.63 3.94 9.28
CA GLU A 143 -8.22 2.64 9.67
C GLU A 143 -9.14 2.07 8.57
N ARG A 144 -9.63 2.92 7.66
CA ARG A 144 -10.42 2.47 6.50
C ARG A 144 -9.63 1.58 5.53
N ALA A 145 -8.30 1.56 5.59
CA ALA A 145 -7.47 0.67 4.78
C ALA A 145 -7.80 -0.82 5.03
N TYR A 146 -8.14 -1.20 6.27
CA TYR A 146 -8.51 -2.58 6.60
C TYR A 146 -9.66 -3.13 5.79
N LYS A 147 -10.61 -2.27 5.38
CA LYS A 147 -11.74 -2.71 4.59
C LYS A 147 -11.26 -3.34 3.27
N ASN A 148 -10.39 -2.66 2.52
CA ASN A 148 -9.89 -3.19 1.25
C ASN A 148 -8.95 -4.39 1.46
N VAL A 149 -8.10 -4.35 2.50
CA VAL A 149 -7.23 -5.48 2.87
C VAL A 149 -8.06 -6.75 3.13
N ASN A 150 -9.10 -6.65 3.96
CA ASN A 150 -9.95 -7.78 4.30
C ASN A 150 -10.76 -8.29 3.10
N GLU A 151 -11.22 -7.41 2.22
CA GLU A 151 -11.96 -7.80 1.02
C GLU A 151 -11.07 -8.59 0.04
N ILE A 152 -9.81 -8.18 -0.17
CA ILE A 152 -8.87 -8.95 -0.98
C ILE A 152 -8.45 -10.24 -0.26
N ALA A 153 -8.26 -10.22 1.06
CA ALA A 153 -7.92 -11.41 1.82
C ALA A 153 -9.02 -12.48 1.71
N ASN A 154 -10.29 -12.07 1.76
CA ASN A 154 -11.44 -12.94 1.52
C ASN A 154 -11.47 -13.47 0.08
N PHE A 155 -11.22 -12.61 -0.91
CA PHE A 155 -11.16 -13.02 -2.31
C PHE A 155 -10.07 -14.06 -2.57
N MET A 156 -8.93 -13.92 -1.89
CA MET A 156 -7.76 -14.79 -2.03
C MET A 156 -7.67 -15.85 -0.92
N LEU A 157 -8.77 -16.17 -0.23
CA LEU A 157 -8.75 -17.06 0.93
C LEU A 157 -8.24 -18.48 0.61
N ALA A 158 -8.42 -18.93 -0.63
CA ALA A 158 -7.90 -20.22 -1.11
C ALA A 158 -6.43 -20.17 -1.56
N GLU A 159 -5.84 -18.99 -1.67
CA GLU A 159 -4.49 -18.78 -2.16
C GLU A 159 -3.45 -18.90 -1.02
N ARG A 160 -2.24 -19.31 -1.38
CA ARG A 160 -1.11 -19.44 -0.43
C ARG A 160 -0.22 -18.20 -0.37
N TYR A 161 -0.67 -17.12 -0.97
CA TYR A 161 0.05 -15.87 -1.06
C TYR A 161 -0.94 -14.69 -1.03
N PHE A 162 -0.47 -13.51 -0.64
CA PHE A 162 -1.25 -12.29 -0.48
C PHE A 162 -0.45 -11.07 -0.97
N PRO A 163 -0.50 -10.74 -2.26
CA PRO A 163 0.33 -9.73 -2.88
C PRO A 163 -0.28 -8.32 -2.73
N TYR A 164 -0.62 -7.93 -1.50
CA TYR A 164 -1.19 -6.62 -1.19
C TYR A 164 -0.11 -5.66 -0.68
N ILE A 165 0.08 -4.54 -1.38
CA ILE A 165 1.04 -3.50 -1.01
C ILE A 165 0.30 -2.22 -0.62
N LEU A 166 0.52 -1.76 0.61
CA LEU A 166 0.01 -0.49 1.12
C LEU A 166 1.16 0.51 1.28
N PHE A 167 1.18 1.54 0.43
CA PHE A 167 2.11 2.65 0.54
C PHE A 167 1.55 3.72 1.48
N LEU A 168 2.37 4.18 2.42
CA LEU A 168 2.00 5.19 3.40
C LEU A 168 2.91 6.40 3.26
N GLU A 169 2.30 7.58 3.19
CA GLU A 169 3.01 8.85 3.10
C GLU A 169 2.39 9.91 4.02
N GLY A 170 3.25 10.76 4.57
CA GLY A 170 2.86 11.91 5.37
C GLY A 170 3.39 11.85 6.80
N SER A 171 3.21 12.97 7.48
CA SER A 171 3.76 13.22 8.83
C SER A 171 3.20 12.31 9.91
N ASN A 172 2.11 11.57 9.67
CA ASN A 172 1.57 10.60 10.63
C ASN A 172 2.22 9.21 10.53
N PHE A 173 3.12 8.98 9.56
CA PHE A 173 3.75 7.67 9.31
C PHE A 173 5.26 7.70 9.47
N LEU A 174 5.77 8.59 10.34
CA LEU A 174 7.20 8.73 10.58
C LEU A 174 7.78 7.46 11.22
N THR A 175 8.97 7.07 10.76
CA THR A 175 9.79 5.99 11.35
C THR A 175 11.08 6.50 12.00
N GLN A 176 11.32 7.81 11.88
CA GLN A 176 12.45 8.52 12.46
C GLN A 176 12.07 9.98 12.70
N ASN A 177 12.73 10.63 13.66
CA ASN A 177 12.50 12.06 13.92
C ASN A 177 12.82 12.88 12.67
N VAL A 178 12.01 13.90 12.42
CA VAL A 178 12.20 14.83 11.31
C VAL A 178 12.21 16.24 11.87
N THR A 179 13.21 17.02 11.48
CA THR A 179 13.32 18.43 11.86
C THR A 179 13.00 19.29 10.64
N VAL A 180 12.12 20.27 10.83
CA VAL A 180 11.65 21.16 9.78
C VAL A 180 11.78 22.60 10.26
N THR A 181 12.45 23.43 9.46
CA THR A 181 12.60 24.86 9.74
C THR A 181 11.43 25.63 9.11
N ARG A 182 10.80 26.48 9.92
CA ARG A 182 9.75 27.40 9.48
C ARG A 182 10.34 28.62 8.77
N PRO A 183 9.55 29.37 7.98
CA PRO A 183 10.01 30.61 7.34
C PRO A 183 10.52 31.69 8.32
N ASP A 184 10.04 31.68 9.57
CA ASP A 184 10.48 32.58 10.65
C ASP A 184 11.81 32.15 11.31
N GLY A 185 12.45 31.08 10.81
CA GLY A 185 13.70 30.53 11.32
C GLY A 185 13.54 29.57 12.49
N ARG A 186 12.32 29.43 13.06
CA ARG A 186 12.06 28.50 14.15
C ARG A 186 12.14 27.06 13.67
N VAL A 187 12.81 26.22 14.47
CA VAL A 187 13.00 24.81 14.18
C VAL A 187 11.96 23.97 14.93
N VAL A 188 11.17 23.18 14.19
CA VAL A 188 10.16 22.27 14.75
C VAL A 188 10.63 20.84 14.55
N THR A 189 10.64 20.04 15.62
CA THR A 189 10.99 18.61 15.55
C THR A 189 9.74 17.77 15.68
N LEU A 190 9.45 16.98 14.65
CA LEU A 190 8.41 15.96 14.66
C LEU A 190 9.03 14.68 15.20
N VAL A 191 8.53 14.26 16.36
CA VAL A 191 9.00 13.07 17.07
C VAL A 191 8.24 11.86 16.56
N TYR A 192 8.94 10.86 16.02
CA TYR A 192 8.27 9.76 15.31
C TYR A 192 7.43 8.87 16.24
N ASN A 193 7.81 8.72 17.51
CA ASN A 193 7.10 7.91 18.50
C ASN A 193 6.09 8.73 19.33
N ASP A 194 5.70 9.91 18.85
CA ASP A 194 4.64 10.71 19.48
C ASP A 194 3.25 10.16 19.09
N GLY A 195 2.51 9.67 20.09
CA GLY A 195 1.16 9.12 19.89
C GLY A 195 0.10 10.14 19.44
N THR A 196 0.36 11.44 19.56
CA THR A 196 -0.53 12.48 19.02
C THR A 196 -0.43 12.60 17.50
N LEU A 197 0.73 12.22 16.93
CA LEU A 197 1.07 12.33 15.51
C LEU A 197 1.04 10.96 14.80
N ASN A 198 1.72 9.95 15.36
CA ASN A 198 1.97 8.69 14.67
C ASN A 198 0.73 7.80 14.61
N ARG A 199 0.46 7.20 13.45
CA ARG A 199 -0.67 6.29 13.21
C ARG A 199 -0.26 4.95 12.59
N LEU A 200 1.03 4.61 12.57
CA LEU A 200 1.50 3.31 12.06
C LEU A 200 0.89 2.13 12.82
N ASP A 201 0.78 2.22 14.16
CA ASP A 201 0.19 1.16 14.98
C ASP A 201 -1.30 0.94 14.71
N ARG A 202 -1.97 1.87 14.00
CA ARG A 202 -3.32 1.63 13.51
C ARG A 202 -3.35 0.65 12.35
N LEU A 203 -2.23 0.31 11.73
CA LEU A 203 -2.15 -0.58 10.57
C LEU A 203 -1.39 -1.88 10.84
N THR A 204 -0.66 -2.00 11.95
CA THR A 204 0.17 -3.18 12.24
C THR A 204 -0.63 -4.47 12.43
N ALA A 205 -1.94 -4.39 12.71
CA ALA A 205 -2.78 -5.59 12.74
C ALA A 205 -2.95 -6.20 11.33
N ALA A 206 -2.80 -5.43 10.25
CA ALA A 206 -2.96 -5.92 8.88
C ALA A 206 -1.88 -6.91 8.47
N ASN A 207 -0.72 -6.88 9.15
CA ASN A 207 0.40 -7.78 8.90
C ASN A 207 0.84 -8.55 10.15
N TYR A 208 -0.04 -8.65 11.16
CA TYR A 208 0.23 -9.39 12.40
C TYR A 208 1.45 -8.89 13.19
N GLY A 209 1.81 -7.61 13.06
CA GLY A 209 3.01 -7.05 13.69
C GLY A 209 4.33 -7.53 13.07
N MET A 210 4.29 -8.12 11.87
CA MET A 210 5.49 -8.45 11.12
C MET A 210 6.24 -7.17 10.67
N PRO A 211 7.54 -7.27 10.31
CA PRO A 211 8.33 -6.12 9.90
C PRO A 211 7.72 -5.35 8.71
N ILE A 212 7.63 -4.02 8.84
CA ILE A 212 7.26 -3.12 7.73
C ILE A 212 8.38 -3.02 6.69
N ASN A 213 8.07 -2.46 5.51
CA ASN A 213 9.00 -2.31 4.38
C ASN A 213 9.63 -3.64 3.95
N THR A 214 8.86 -4.71 4.02
CA THR A 214 9.30 -6.10 3.80
C THR A 214 8.30 -6.79 2.89
N ASN A 215 8.77 -7.65 1.98
CA ASN A 215 7.88 -8.50 1.20
C ASN A 215 7.31 -9.60 2.12
N LEU A 216 6.00 -9.57 2.34
CA LEU A 216 5.25 -10.52 3.15
C LEU A 216 4.21 -11.30 2.31
N CYS A 217 4.47 -11.43 1.00
CA CYS A 217 3.52 -12.02 0.06
C CYS A 217 3.26 -13.51 0.34
N GLU A 218 4.28 -14.29 0.71
CA GLU A 218 4.08 -15.70 1.06
C GLU A 218 3.34 -15.83 2.40
N ASN A 219 2.21 -16.53 2.39
CA ASN A 219 1.40 -16.68 3.60
C ASN A 219 2.14 -17.52 4.64
N ARG A 220 2.14 -17.06 5.89
CA ARG A 220 2.67 -17.83 7.02
C ARG A 220 1.59 -18.76 7.58
N PHE A 221 1.96 -20.02 7.79
CA PHE A 221 1.12 -21.01 8.45
C PHE A 221 1.61 -21.22 9.89
N VAL A 222 0.75 -20.92 10.86
CA VAL A 222 1.01 -21.07 12.30
C VAL A 222 0.16 -22.21 12.86
N LYS A 223 0.54 -22.75 14.03
CA LYS A 223 -0.14 -23.86 14.71
C LYS A 223 -0.82 -23.38 15.98
#